data_AF-A0A932T3B4-F1
#
_entry.id   AF-A0A932T3B4-F1
#
_cell.length_a   1.000
_cell.length_b   1.000
_cell.length_c   1.000
_cell.angle_alpha   90.00
_cell.angle_beta   90.00
_cell.angle_gamma   90.00
#
_symmetry.space_group_name_H-M   'P 1'
#
loop_
_entity.id
_entity.type
_entity.pdbx_description
1 polymer ?
#
loop_
_entity_poly.entity_id
_entity_poly.type
_entity_poly.pdbx_seq_one_letter_code
_entity_poly.pdbx_strand_id
1 'polypeptide(L)'
;MSSDSTYSAVHERMLVVQAQMRDHAAFHELVRRYERRVLYYIRRMVGDGEESLDVAQEVWLLVFRRLASLDAPEAFRVWLYKIAHDVTVTHLRRRKRPAALPLEEITTTDQADDWNELEALEQADLVHRTLEQLSPPHREALTLRFLEGLEVAEIAEVVGCSPGTVKSRLHYAKHALREQLQGLRHV
;
A
#
# COMPACT_ATOMS: atom_id res chain seq x y z
N MET A 1 -12.71 -15.55 -17.05
CA MET A 1 -12.18 -14.53 -16.11
C MET A 1 -12.25 -14.97 -14.65
N SER A 2 -13.22 -15.80 -14.22
CA SER A 2 -13.26 -16.30 -12.83
C SER A 2 -12.22 -17.38 -12.49
N SER A 3 -11.73 -18.15 -13.47
CA SER A 3 -10.74 -19.21 -13.25
C SER A 3 -9.35 -18.65 -12.85
N ASP A 4 -8.85 -17.65 -13.56
CA ASP A 4 -7.52 -17.04 -13.33
C ASP A 4 -7.36 -16.45 -11.92
N SER A 5 -8.40 -15.79 -11.42
CA SER A 5 -8.39 -15.22 -10.08
C SER A 5 -8.36 -16.30 -8.99
N THR A 6 -9.10 -17.39 -9.19
CA THR A 6 -9.10 -18.54 -8.27
C THR A 6 -7.75 -19.26 -8.29
N TYR A 7 -7.14 -19.49 -9.46
CA TYR A 7 -5.81 -20.10 -9.57
C TYR A 7 -4.75 -19.27 -8.86
N SER A 8 -4.79 -17.94 -9.01
CA SER A 8 -3.86 -17.03 -8.34
C SER A 8 -3.97 -17.05 -6.81
N ALA A 9 -5.19 -17.16 -6.27
CA ALA A 9 -5.44 -17.24 -4.82
C ALA A 9 -5.02 -18.61 -4.24
N VAL A 10 -5.29 -19.70 -4.94
CA VAL A 10 -4.83 -21.04 -4.53
C VAL A 10 -3.30 -21.13 -4.55
N HIS A 11 -2.67 -20.55 -5.57
CA HIS A 11 -1.21 -20.52 -5.66
C HIS A 11 -0.58 -19.69 -4.54
N GLU A 12 -1.13 -18.51 -4.23
CA GLU A 12 -0.68 -17.70 -3.09
C GLU A 12 -0.77 -18.47 -1.78
N ARG A 13 -1.91 -19.13 -1.52
CA ARG A 13 -2.08 -19.95 -0.33
C ARG A 13 -1.02 -21.04 -0.22
N MET A 14 -0.70 -21.71 -1.34
CA MET A 14 0.34 -22.73 -1.38
C MET A 14 1.71 -22.15 -1.01
N LEU A 15 2.09 -21.01 -1.61
CA LEU A 15 3.34 -20.33 -1.32
C LEU A 15 3.45 -19.94 0.15
N VAL A 16 2.36 -19.45 0.75
CA VAL A 16 2.31 -19.12 2.19
C VAL A 16 2.59 -20.36 3.04
N VAL A 17 1.89 -21.47 2.79
CA VAL A 17 2.07 -22.72 3.54
C VAL A 17 3.50 -23.26 3.41
N GLN A 18 4.08 -23.24 2.20
CA GLN A 18 5.47 -23.66 1.97
C GLN A 18 6.46 -22.75 2.70
N ALA A 19 6.28 -21.43 2.62
CA ALA A 19 7.12 -20.47 3.29
C ALA A 19 7.05 -20.61 4.83
N GLN A 20 5.87 -20.94 5.39
CA GLN A 20 5.71 -21.29 6.81
C GLN A 20 6.52 -22.52 7.21
N MET A 21 6.70 -23.48 6.29
CA MET A 21 7.55 -24.67 6.46
C MET A 21 9.03 -24.40 6.17
N ARG A 22 9.45 -23.12 6.15
CA ARG A 22 10.82 -22.67 5.88
C ARG A 22 11.32 -22.92 4.46
N ASP A 23 10.42 -23.04 3.50
CA ASP A 23 10.80 -22.97 2.08
C ASP A 23 11.17 -21.52 1.70
N HIS A 24 12.47 -21.28 1.57
CA HIS A 24 13.00 -19.96 1.22
C HIS A 24 12.64 -19.53 -0.21
N ALA A 25 12.47 -20.48 -1.15
CA ALA A 25 12.08 -20.17 -2.51
C ALA A 25 10.62 -19.69 -2.56
N ALA A 26 9.73 -20.37 -1.81
CA ALA A 26 8.34 -19.94 -1.68
C ALA A 26 8.22 -18.55 -1.03
N PHE A 27 9.01 -18.29 0.02
CA PHE A 27 9.06 -16.96 0.63
C PHE A 27 9.54 -15.88 -0.35
N HIS A 28 10.60 -16.17 -1.12
CA HIS A 28 11.13 -15.24 -2.11
C HIS A 28 10.11 -14.90 -3.20
N GLU A 29 9.29 -15.87 -3.61
CA GLU A 29 8.21 -15.65 -4.57
C GLU A 29 7.09 -14.75 -3.99
N LEU A 30 6.73 -14.93 -2.71
CA LEU A 30 5.82 -14.01 -2.02
C LEU A 30 6.37 -12.58 -1.99
N VAL A 31 7.66 -12.42 -1.69
CA VAL A 31 8.30 -11.10 -1.69
C VAL A 31 8.21 -10.47 -3.07
N ARG A 32 8.65 -11.16 -4.13
CA ARG A 32 8.56 -10.67 -5.52
C ARG A 32 7.16 -10.22 -5.92
N ARG A 33 6.14 -10.97 -5.51
CA ARG A 33 4.74 -10.68 -5.83
C ARG A 33 4.22 -9.39 -5.18
N TYR A 34 4.78 -9.00 -4.04
CA TYR A 34 4.23 -7.94 -3.18
C TYR A 34 5.16 -6.76 -2.95
N GLU A 35 6.47 -6.88 -3.16
CA GLU A 35 7.47 -5.86 -2.79
C GLU A 35 7.15 -4.49 -3.39
N ARG A 36 6.80 -4.44 -4.69
CA ARG A 36 6.47 -3.18 -5.37
C ARG A 36 5.18 -2.56 -4.82
N ARG A 37 4.18 -3.38 -4.49
CA ARG A 37 2.87 -2.93 -3.99
C ARG A 37 2.97 -2.47 -2.54
N VAL A 38 3.72 -3.19 -1.71
CA VAL A 38 4.01 -2.80 -0.32
C VAL A 38 4.80 -1.49 -0.30
N LEU A 39 5.85 -1.38 -1.12
CA LEU A 39 6.63 -0.15 -1.22
C LEU A 39 5.78 1.03 -1.71
N TYR A 40 4.92 0.82 -2.72
CA TYR A 40 4.00 1.85 -3.19
C TYR A 40 3.07 2.33 -2.06
N TYR A 41 2.47 1.40 -1.32
CA TYR A 41 1.62 1.72 -0.17
C TYR A 41 2.38 2.55 0.88
N ILE A 42 3.60 2.15 1.23
CA ILE A 42 4.44 2.87 2.20
C ILE A 42 4.79 4.27 1.70
N ARG A 43 5.20 4.42 0.43
CA ARG A 43 5.52 5.72 -0.18
C ARG A 43 4.33 6.67 -0.16
N ARG A 44 3.12 6.16 -0.35
CA ARG A 44 1.92 7.00 -0.22
C ARG A 44 1.70 7.48 1.22
N MET A 45 2.28 6.87 2.25
CA MET A 45 2.14 7.32 3.64
C MET A 45 3.34 8.13 4.15
N VAL A 46 4.54 7.71 3.80
CA VAL A 46 5.82 8.25 4.30
C VAL A 46 6.41 9.32 3.37
N GLY A 47 6.09 9.28 2.08
CA GLY A 47 6.74 10.04 1.02
C GLY A 47 7.68 9.17 0.18
N ASP A 48 8.12 9.70 -0.96
CA ASP A 48 9.12 9.04 -1.82
C ASP A 48 10.53 9.49 -1.40
N GLY A 49 11.27 8.59 -0.77
CA GLY A 49 12.59 8.84 -0.21
C GLY A 49 13.15 7.62 0.52
N GLU A 50 14.39 7.71 1.00
CA GLU A 50 15.10 6.57 1.64
C GLU A 50 14.34 6.01 2.85
N GLU A 51 13.67 6.86 3.64
CA GLU A 51 12.84 6.41 4.76
C GLU A 51 11.79 5.35 4.34
N SER A 52 11.23 5.47 3.13
CA SER A 52 10.23 4.51 2.64
C SER A 52 10.82 3.13 2.38
N LEU A 53 12.09 3.07 1.96
CA LEU A 53 12.82 1.83 1.71
C LEU A 53 13.16 1.15 3.04
N ASP A 54 13.58 1.94 4.05
CA ASP A 54 13.85 1.43 5.40
C ASP A 54 12.59 0.84 6.04
N VAL A 55 11.45 1.55 5.95
CA VAL A 55 10.15 1.04 6.41
C VAL A 55 9.78 -0.25 5.67
N ALA A 56 9.97 -0.31 4.34
CA ALA A 56 9.67 -1.52 3.57
C ALA A 56 10.55 -2.71 3.98
N GLN A 57 11.83 -2.47 4.26
CA GLN A 57 12.72 -3.50 4.77
C GLN A 57 12.27 -4.01 6.14
N GLU A 58 11.89 -3.12 7.06
CA GLU A 58 11.38 -3.51 8.39
C GLU A 58 10.11 -4.35 8.27
N VAL A 59 9.20 -3.99 7.35
CA VAL A 59 8.00 -4.80 7.04
C VAL A 59 8.39 -6.21 6.63
N TRP A 60 9.28 -6.37 5.64
CA TRP A 60 9.67 -7.69 5.16
C TRP A 60 10.41 -8.53 6.21
N LEU A 61 11.23 -7.90 7.06
CA LEU A 61 11.86 -8.57 8.20
C LEU A 61 10.82 -9.09 9.21
N LEU A 62 9.79 -8.30 9.51
CA LEU A 62 8.71 -8.73 10.41
C LEU A 62 7.85 -9.82 9.78
N VAL A 63 7.54 -9.70 8.49
CA VAL A 63 6.83 -10.73 7.72
C VAL A 63 7.61 -12.04 7.77
N PHE A 64 8.90 -12.03 7.46
CA PHE A 64 9.75 -13.22 7.54
C PHE A 64 9.73 -13.87 8.93
N ARG A 65 9.84 -13.06 9.99
CA ARG A 65 9.87 -13.55 11.38
C ARG A 65 8.52 -14.09 11.87
N ARG A 66 7.41 -13.54 11.38
CA ARG A 66 6.07 -13.80 11.91
C ARG A 66 5.21 -14.67 10.98
N LEU A 67 5.65 -14.98 9.76
CA LEU A 67 4.85 -15.73 8.80
C LEU A 67 4.37 -17.08 9.34
N ALA A 68 5.22 -17.76 10.11
CA ALA A 68 4.88 -19.04 10.76
C ALA A 68 3.73 -18.94 11.78
N SER A 69 3.40 -17.74 12.28
CA SER A 69 2.29 -17.51 13.21
C SER A 69 1.00 -17.04 12.51
N LEU A 70 0.95 -17.03 11.18
CA LEU A 70 -0.27 -16.72 10.44
C LEU A 70 -1.18 -17.95 10.42
N ASP A 71 -2.27 -17.92 11.18
CA ASP A 71 -3.18 -19.05 11.31
C ASP A 71 -3.99 -19.36 10.05
N ALA A 72 -4.37 -18.31 9.30
CA ALA A 72 -5.19 -18.42 8.08
C ALA A 72 -4.36 -17.97 6.86
N PRO A 73 -3.73 -18.90 6.11
CA PRO A 73 -2.91 -18.58 4.95
C PRO A 73 -3.64 -17.76 3.87
N GLU A 74 -4.94 -17.96 3.70
CA GLU A 74 -5.80 -17.17 2.80
C GLU A 74 -5.91 -15.68 3.19
N ALA A 75 -5.65 -15.34 4.46
CA ALA A 75 -5.68 -13.97 4.95
C ALA A 75 -4.31 -13.26 4.81
N PHE A 76 -3.33 -13.88 4.15
CA PHE A 76 -1.97 -13.36 4.05
C PHE A 76 -1.91 -11.91 3.59
N ARG A 77 -2.74 -11.52 2.63
CA ARG A 77 -2.79 -10.15 2.12
C ARG A 77 -3.21 -9.14 3.19
N VAL A 78 -4.32 -9.41 3.88
CA VAL A 78 -4.81 -8.56 4.98
C VAL A 78 -3.76 -8.49 6.09
N TRP A 79 -3.18 -9.63 6.44
CA TRP A 79 -2.14 -9.72 7.47
C TRP A 79 -0.85 -8.96 7.10
N LEU A 80 -0.40 -9.06 5.84
CA LEU A 80 0.76 -8.33 5.32
C LEU A 80 0.54 -6.82 5.43
N TYR A 81 -0.62 -6.34 4.98
CA TYR A 81 -0.93 -4.91 5.03
C TYR A 81 -1.18 -4.40 6.45
N LYS A 82 -1.61 -5.26 7.37
CA LYS A 82 -1.65 -4.94 8.81
C LYS A 82 -0.25 -4.71 9.38
N ILE A 83 0.71 -5.58 9.05
CA ILE A 83 2.12 -5.35 9.43
C ILE A 83 2.64 -4.06 8.79
N ALA A 84 2.37 -3.85 7.50
CA ALA A 84 2.80 -2.64 6.80
C ALA A 84 2.24 -1.36 7.45
N HIS A 85 0.95 -1.38 7.81
CA HIS A 85 0.29 -0.30 8.55
C HIS A 85 0.97 -0.04 9.89
N ASP A 86 1.15 -1.08 10.72
CA ASP A 86 1.70 -0.96 12.07
C ASP A 86 3.13 -0.36 12.07
N VAL A 87 3.98 -0.83 11.15
CA VAL A 87 5.34 -0.31 10.97
C VAL A 87 5.29 1.14 10.49
N THR A 88 4.48 1.44 9.49
CA THR A 88 4.34 2.79 8.93
C THR A 88 3.85 3.80 9.97
N VAL A 89 2.81 3.45 10.74
CA VAL A 89 2.29 4.29 11.83
C VAL A 89 3.33 4.48 12.92
N THR A 90 4.09 3.43 13.24
CA THR A 90 5.18 3.51 14.23
C THR A 90 6.28 4.46 13.76
N HIS A 91 6.70 4.39 12.50
CA HIS A 91 7.66 5.30 11.87
C HIS A 91 7.17 6.75 11.92
N LEU A 92 5.97 7.02 11.43
CA LEU A 92 5.39 8.37 11.40
C LEU A 92 5.23 8.97 12.82
N ARG A 93 4.91 8.15 13.82
CA ARG A 93 4.85 8.59 15.22
C ARG A 93 6.23 8.94 15.77
N ARG A 94 7.29 8.22 15.38
CA ARG A 94 8.67 8.54 15.77
C ARG A 94 9.14 9.82 15.10
N ARG A 95 8.86 10.01 13.81
CA ARG A 95 9.20 11.23 13.04
C ARG A 95 8.56 12.50 13.61
N LYS A 96 7.35 12.40 14.18
CA LYS A 96 6.65 13.54 14.83
C LYS A 96 7.15 13.89 16.23
N ARG A 97 7.99 13.06 16.87
CA ARG A 97 8.65 13.46 18.13
C ARG A 97 9.77 14.44 17.78
N PRO A 98 9.93 15.57 18.48
CA PRO A 98 10.92 16.58 18.10
C PRO A 98 12.34 16.01 18.26
N ALA A 99 12.91 15.56 17.16
CA ALA A 99 14.34 15.60 16.95
C ALA A 99 14.69 17.06 16.57
N ALA A 100 15.82 17.56 17.06
CA ALA A 100 16.29 18.90 16.73
C ALA A 100 16.35 19.09 15.19
N LEU A 101 15.82 20.24 14.74
CA LEU A 101 15.75 20.80 13.38
C LEU A 101 17.04 20.60 12.54
N PRO A 102 16.99 20.62 11.19
CA PRO A 102 16.17 21.53 10.37
C PRO A 102 15.19 20.88 9.39
N LEU A 103 14.20 21.71 9.04
CA LEU A 103 13.16 21.52 8.05
C LEU A 103 13.79 21.63 6.65
N GLU A 104 13.91 20.52 5.93
CA GLU A 104 14.27 20.52 4.51
C GLU A 104 13.00 20.38 3.65
N GLU A 105 12.94 21.23 2.63
CA GLU A 105 11.92 21.24 1.58
C GLU A 105 11.87 19.90 0.85
N ILE A 106 10.66 19.43 0.57
CA ILE A 106 10.40 18.22 -0.20
C ILE A 106 10.75 18.51 -1.66
N THR A 107 11.85 17.93 -2.14
CA THR A 107 12.20 17.87 -3.57
C THR A 107 11.55 16.65 -4.21
N THR A 108 10.66 16.91 -5.16
CA THR A 108 10.08 15.90 -6.05
C THR A 108 11.14 15.48 -7.07
N THR A 109 11.52 14.21 -7.10
CA THR A 109 12.36 13.65 -8.18
C THR A 109 11.48 12.81 -9.10
N ASP A 110 11.27 13.32 -10.32
CA ASP A 110 10.67 12.59 -11.43
C ASP A 110 11.72 11.69 -12.09
N GLN A 111 11.38 10.41 -12.30
CA GLN A 111 11.96 9.59 -13.38
C GLN A 111 10.89 8.61 -13.91
N ALA A 112 10.59 8.73 -15.19
CA ALA A 112 9.88 7.74 -16.00
C ALA A 112 10.61 7.61 -17.35
N ASP A 113 10.87 6.37 -17.76
CA ASP A 113 11.41 6.02 -19.08
C ASP A 113 10.32 5.37 -19.94
N ASP A 114 10.28 5.84 -21.19
CA ASP A 114 9.80 5.22 -22.44
C ASP A 114 8.49 5.72 -23.10
N TRP A 115 8.59 5.96 -24.41
CA TRP A 115 7.91 7.02 -25.16
C TRP A 115 6.55 6.66 -25.81
N ASN A 116 5.86 5.62 -25.33
CA ASN A 116 4.47 5.30 -25.71
C ASN A 116 3.48 5.42 -24.54
N GLU A 117 3.97 5.91 -23.39
CA GLU A 117 3.36 5.83 -22.07
C GLU A 117 2.75 7.17 -21.61
N LEU A 118 2.82 8.22 -22.45
CA LEU A 118 2.57 9.62 -22.05
C LEU A 118 1.15 9.87 -21.51
N GLU A 119 0.10 9.34 -22.15
CA GLU A 119 -1.29 9.54 -21.69
C GLU A 119 -1.61 8.71 -20.43
N ALA A 120 -0.97 7.55 -20.27
CA ALA A 120 -1.08 6.72 -19.06
C ALA A 120 -0.27 7.30 -17.89
N LEU A 121 0.89 7.89 -18.17
CA LEU A 121 1.74 8.64 -17.24
C LEU A 121 1.02 9.90 -16.78
N GLU A 122 0.43 10.68 -17.68
CA GLU A 122 -0.34 11.88 -17.33
C GLU A 122 -1.54 11.53 -16.42
N GLN A 123 -2.22 10.42 -16.70
CA GLN A 123 -3.30 9.92 -15.84
C GLN A 123 -2.77 9.37 -14.50
N ALA A 124 -1.64 8.68 -14.49
CA ALA A 124 -1.02 8.16 -13.27
C ALA A 124 -0.51 9.28 -12.36
N ASP A 125 0.14 10.30 -12.93
CA ASP A 125 0.60 11.50 -12.26
C ASP A 125 -0.57 12.27 -11.66
N LEU A 126 -1.67 12.41 -12.40
CA LEU A 126 -2.87 13.04 -11.91
C LEU A 126 -3.46 12.27 -10.71
N VAL A 127 -3.51 10.94 -10.79
CA VAL A 127 -3.93 10.09 -9.66
C VAL A 127 -2.98 10.27 -8.47
N HIS A 128 -1.66 10.32 -8.69
CA HIS A 128 -0.68 10.51 -7.63
C HIS A 128 -0.80 11.88 -6.95
N ARG A 129 -0.90 12.96 -7.71
CA ARG A 129 -1.11 14.32 -7.18
C ARG A 129 -2.43 14.43 -6.43
N THR A 130 -3.49 13.80 -6.93
CA THR A 130 -4.79 13.82 -6.25
C THR A 130 -4.74 13.03 -4.94
N LEU A 131 -4.06 11.89 -4.92
CA LEU A 131 -3.83 11.13 -3.69
C LEU A 131 -3.10 11.97 -2.66
N GLU A 132 -2.09 12.76 -3.05
CA GLU A 132 -1.31 13.61 -2.14
C GLU A 132 -2.14 14.70 -1.45
N GLN A 133 -3.17 15.21 -2.12
CA GLN A 133 -4.11 16.19 -1.56
C GLN A 133 -5.07 15.58 -0.52
N LEU A 134 -5.23 14.25 -0.51
CA LEU A 134 -6.06 13.58 0.49
C LEU A 134 -5.35 13.53 1.84
N SER A 135 -6.11 13.77 2.91
CA SER A 135 -5.60 13.51 4.26
C SER A 135 -5.19 12.03 4.42
N PRO A 136 -4.19 11.71 5.25
CA PRO A 136 -3.59 10.37 5.31
C PRO A 136 -4.60 9.21 5.47
N PRO A 137 -5.63 9.30 6.35
CA PRO A 137 -6.59 8.20 6.52
C PRO A 137 -7.46 7.94 5.27
N HIS A 138 -7.72 8.98 4.47
CA HIS A 138 -8.49 8.88 3.23
C HIS A 138 -7.64 8.28 2.11
N ARG A 139 -6.41 8.78 1.98
CA ARG A 139 -5.40 8.27 1.05
C ARG A 139 -5.15 6.79 1.30
N GLU A 140 -4.94 6.39 2.54
CA GLU A 140 -4.67 5.01 2.94
C GLU A 140 -5.80 4.06 2.57
N ALA A 141 -7.05 4.40 2.93
CA ALA A 141 -8.21 3.58 2.59
C ALA A 141 -8.36 3.42 1.07
N LEU A 142 -8.15 4.51 0.31
CA LEU A 142 -8.23 4.48 -1.14
C LEU A 142 -7.11 3.62 -1.75
N THR A 143 -5.87 3.77 -1.29
CA THR A 143 -4.73 2.95 -1.73
C THR A 143 -5.00 1.48 -1.49
N LEU A 144 -5.41 1.05 -0.29
CA LEU A 144 -5.71 -0.35 0.00
C LEU A 144 -6.88 -0.88 -0.87
N ARG A 145 -7.90 -0.06 -1.13
CA ARG A 145 -9.01 -0.49 -2.00
C ARG A 145 -8.61 -0.67 -3.45
N PHE A 146 -7.78 0.22 -4.00
CA PHE A 146 -7.48 0.20 -5.44
C PHE A 146 -6.22 -0.59 -5.79
N LEU A 147 -5.18 -0.52 -4.95
CA LEU A 147 -3.94 -1.28 -5.14
C LEU A 147 -4.14 -2.76 -4.86
N GLU A 148 -4.89 -3.07 -3.80
CA GLU A 148 -5.11 -4.44 -3.36
C GLU A 148 -6.50 -4.96 -3.70
N GLY A 149 -7.51 -4.11 -3.85
CA GLY A 149 -8.87 -4.64 -3.97
C GLY A 149 -9.41 -5.18 -2.65
N LEU A 150 -8.81 -4.81 -1.51
CA LEU A 150 -9.31 -5.21 -0.19
C LEU A 150 -10.75 -4.72 -0.01
N GLU A 151 -11.57 -5.57 0.57
CA GLU A 151 -12.94 -5.25 0.95
C GLU A 151 -12.98 -4.31 2.15
N VAL A 152 -14.09 -3.61 2.33
CA VAL A 152 -14.24 -2.60 3.40
C VAL A 152 -13.93 -3.19 4.78
N ALA A 153 -14.34 -4.43 5.03
CA ALA A 153 -14.09 -5.12 6.30
C ALA A 153 -12.60 -5.43 6.49
N GLU A 154 -11.91 -5.85 5.44
CA GLU A 154 -10.47 -6.13 5.46
C GLU A 154 -9.65 -4.85 5.66
N ILE A 155 -10.02 -3.77 4.97
CA ILE A 155 -9.39 -2.45 5.19
C ILE A 155 -9.58 -2.01 6.63
N ALA A 156 -10.77 -2.19 7.19
CA ALA A 156 -11.07 -1.84 8.59
C ALA A 156 -10.20 -2.61 9.57
N GLU A 157 -9.95 -3.89 9.29
CA GLU A 157 -9.05 -4.74 10.06
C GLU A 157 -7.59 -4.28 9.96
N VAL A 158 -7.12 -3.93 8.76
CA VAL A 158 -5.76 -3.43 8.52
C VAL A 158 -5.50 -2.15 9.31
N VAL A 159 -6.39 -1.16 9.21
CA VAL A 159 -6.18 0.18 9.77
C VAL A 159 -6.73 0.35 11.19
N GLY A 160 -7.30 -0.71 11.78
CA GLY A 160 -7.81 -0.71 13.15
C GLY A 160 -8.98 0.25 13.40
N CYS A 161 -9.97 0.30 12.50
CA CYS A 161 -11.14 1.17 12.65
C CYS A 161 -12.46 0.46 12.29
N SER A 162 -13.61 1.15 12.37
CA SER A 162 -14.89 0.53 12.01
C SER A 162 -15.07 0.46 10.48
N PRO A 163 -15.79 -0.55 9.95
CA PRO A 163 -16.16 -0.60 8.53
C PRO A 163 -16.94 0.63 8.06
N GLY A 164 -17.76 1.24 8.92
CA GLY A 164 -18.47 2.49 8.63
C GLY A 164 -17.51 3.67 8.38
N THR A 165 -16.45 3.75 9.17
CA THR A 165 -15.37 4.74 9.00
C THR A 165 -14.61 4.54 7.69
N VAL A 166 -14.37 3.29 7.29
CA VAL A 166 -13.76 3.01 5.98
C VAL A 166 -14.68 3.42 4.83
N LYS A 167 -15.98 3.12 4.90
CA LYS A 167 -16.96 3.53 3.89
C LYS A 167 -16.99 5.04 3.70
N SER A 168 -17.03 5.80 4.80
CA SER A 168 -17.01 7.26 4.71
C SER A 168 -15.69 7.76 4.12
N ARG A 169 -14.54 7.27 4.59
CA ARG A 169 -13.22 7.61 4.02
C ARG A 169 -13.14 7.35 2.51
N LEU A 170 -13.60 6.18 2.05
CA LEU A 170 -13.63 5.84 0.63
C LEU A 170 -14.58 6.74 -0.17
N HIS A 171 -15.73 7.08 0.40
CA HIS A 171 -16.69 7.99 -0.25
C HIS A 171 -16.06 9.36 -0.49
N TYR A 172 -15.48 9.98 0.55
CA TYR A 172 -14.82 11.28 0.43
C TYR A 172 -13.62 11.23 -0.52
N ALA A 173 -12.77 10.20 -0.41
CA ALA A 173 -11.61 10.04 -1.28
C ALA A 173 -11.98 9.90 -2.76
N LYS A 174 -13.04 9.14 -3.08
CA LYS A 174 -13.57 9.02 -4.44
C LYS A 174 -14.22 10.32 -4.94
N HIS A 175 -14.87 11.07 -4.05
CA HIS A 175 -15.46 12.36 -4.42
C HIS A 175 -14.39 13.37 -4.81
N ALA A 176 -13.38 13.53 -3.97
CA ALA A 176 -12.23 14.40 -4.24
C ALA A 176 -11.50 14.01 -5.54
N LEU A 177 -11.33 12.70 -5.78
CA LEU A 177 -10.74 12.21 -7.04
C LEU A 177 -11.60 12.58 -8.26
N ARG A 178 -12.93 12.46 -8.16
CA ARG A 178 -13.85 12.84 -9.25
C ARG A 178 -13.84 14.33 -9.52
N GLU A 179 -13.86 15.18 -8.49
CA GLU A 179 -13.85 16.62 -8.65
C GLU A 179 -12.59 17.11 -9.38
N GLN A 180 -11.42 16.58 -9.01
CA GLN A 180 -10.16 16.89 -9.67
C GLN A 180 -10.14 16.40 -11.12
N LEU A 181 -10.61 15.18 -11.38
CA LEU A 181 -10.70 14.61 -12.73
C LEU A 181 -11.72 15.35 -13.63
N GLN A 182 -12.81 15.87 -13.06
CA GLN A 182 -13.83 16.63 -13.81
C GLN A 182 -13.43 18.09 -14.04
N GLY A 183 -12.76 18.73 -13.09
CA GLY A 183 -12.24 20.09 -13.24
C GLY A 183 -11.26 20.23 -14.41
N LEU A 184 -10.54 19.15 -14.75
CA LEU A 184 -9.60 19.09 -15.86
C LEU A 184 -10.25 18.80 -17.23
N ARG A 185 -11.48 18.25 -17.27
CA ARG A 185 -12.22 18.02 -18.53
C ARG A 185 -12.91 19.27 -19.08
N HIS A 186 -12.93 20.35 -18.29
CA HIS A 186 -13.57 21.63 -18.64
C HIS A 186 -12.57 22.77 -18.88
N VAL A 187 -11.28 22.47 -18.95
CA VAL A 187 -10.21 23.37 -19.40
C VAL A 187 -9.70 22.87 -20.75
#